data_AF-A0A4R1UX03-F1
#
_entry.id   AF-A0A4R1UX03-F1
#
_cell.length_a   1.000
_cell.length_b   1.000
_cell.length_c   1.000
_cell.angle_alpha   90.00
_cell.angle_beta   90.00
_cell.angle_gamma   90.00
#
_symmetry.space_group_name_H-M   'P 1'
#
loop_
_entity.id
_entity.type
_entity.pdbx_description
1 polymer ?
#
loop_
_entity_poly.entity_id
_entity_poly.type
_entity_poly.pdbx_seq_one_letter_code
_entity_poly.pdbx_strand_id
1 'polypeptide(L)'
;MADYWIEHAQNIASKDAKRAQLKLFNRFREIEQAAGRMPVPLMPAQIDDAMLTRFRAWGVADPIVARKKDAAGNWVAGKSRKRSASTVEESVITLKAALNHAFRNRRTRYVPPLQHKTRDQVTPERDYRLSVDAIGELLDFSLNGAGNYAGHGDRLLPLRRYLIAGICTLARPDAIFDMNVLINREQWMQNERRFALNPAGRIQTKKVRPVVPIVDLLHSWLQQTDEWFVCSERTSFDAKQQIDVVTQHGVRSIRSAWGSAREQLRIPDGWGPKLIRHSMATILANRGVDLIQLEMALGHRVLGKTSSRYARFDPEYLATVRDGINDVVGDLMKAAGSALHPKLTRKSENVTVLRA
;
A
#
# COMPACT_ATOMS: atom_id res chain seq x y z
N MET A 1 -28.56 7.94 -4.54
CA MET A 1 -27.46 7.01 -4.17
C MET A 1 -27.31 5.86 -5.17
N ALA A 2 -28.39 5.18 -5.55
CA ALA A 2 -28.37 4.13 -6.58
C ALA A 2 -27.83 4.64 -7.92
N ASP A 3 -28.34 5.76 -8.43
CA ASP A 3 -27.88 6.35 -9.70
C ASP A 3 -26.38 6.67 -9.67
N TYR A 4 -25.90 7.29 -8.59
CA TYR A 4 -24.47 7.57 -8.41
C TYR A 4 -23.63 6.29 -8.43
N TRP A 5 -24.13 5.19 -7.87
CA TRP A 5 -23.45 3.90 -7.92
C TRP A 5 -23.34 3.39 -9.37
N ILE A 6 -24.47 3.33 -10.07
CA ILE A 6 -24.59 2.76 -11.42
C ILE A 6 -23.83 3.61 -12.45
N GLU A 7 -23.99 4.92 -12.40
CA GLU A 7 -23.49 5.82 -13.44
C GLU A 7 -22.02 6.19 -13.23
N HIS A 8 -21.52 6.14 -11.98
CA HIS A 8 -20.20 6.66 -11.66
C HIS A 8 -19.37 5.73 -10.77
N ALA A 9 -19.82 5.43 -9.55
CA ALA A 9 -18.95 4.85 -8.53
C ALA A 9 -18.51 3.41 -8.84
N GLN A 10 -19.27 2.64 -9.63
CA GLN A 10 -18.88 1.29 -10.03
C GLN A 10 -17.74 1.26 -11.07
N ASN A 11 -17.54 2.36 -11.81
CA ASN A 11 -16.60 2.47 -12.92
C ASN A 11 -15.21 3.00 -12.51
N ILE A 12 -14.98 3.25 -11.22
CA ILE A 12 -13.71 3.77 -10.71
C ILE A 12 -12.96 2.73 -9.87
N ALA A 13 -11.64 2.89 -9.76
CA ALA A 13 -10.78 1.97 -9.00
C ALA A 13 -11.18 1.81 -7.51
N SER A 14 -11.88 2.81 -6.93
CA SER A 14 -12.35 2.77 -5.54
C SER A 14 -13.77 2.19 -5.37
N LYS A 15 -14.31 1.50 -6.38
CA LYS A 15 -15.69 0.97 -6.40
C LYS A 15 -16.06 0.20 -5.13
N ASP A 16 -15.23 -0.71 -4.64
CA ASP A 16 -15.58 -1.53 -3.47
C ASP A 16 -15.68 -0.70 -2.19
N ALA A 17 -14.79 0.28 -2.03
CA ALA A 17 -14.85 1.23 -0.92
C ALA A 17 -16.11 2.08 -0.99
N LYS A 18 -16.43 2.62 -2.17
CA LYS A 18 -17.66 3.41 -2.39
C LYS A 18 -18.91 2.58 -2.15
N ARG A 19 -18.92 1.31 -2.56
CA ARG A 19 -20.02 0.36 -2.31
C ARG A 19 -20.26 0.17 -0.82
N ALA A 20 -19.18 -0.11 -0.07
CA ALA A 20 -19.26 -0.32 1.38
C ALA A 20 -19.75 0.94 2.12
N GLN A 21 -19.28 2.11 1.71
CA GLN A 21 -19.68 3.40 2.27
C GLN A 21 -21.17 3.72 2.04
N LEU A 22 -21.66 3.51 0.81
CA LEU A 22 -23.08 3.69 0.49
C LEU A 22 -23.95 2.68 1.26
N LYS A 23 -23.52 1.43 1.37
CA LYS A 23 -24.21 0.40 2.17
C LYS A 23 -24.30 0.79 3.65
N LEU A 24 -23.22 1.35 4.21
CA LEU A 24 -23.22 1.78 5.60
C LEU A 24 -24.26 2.88 5.87
N PHE A 25 -24.35 3.87 4.98
CA PHE A 25 -25.35 4.93 5.09
C PHE A 25 -26.78 4.41 4.87
N ASN A 26 -26.99 3.49 3.92
CA ASN A 26 -28.31 2.86 3.73
C ASN A 26 -28.78 2.11 4.97
N ARG A 27 -27.89 1.37 5.63
CA ARG A 27 -28.21 0.67 6.87
C ARG A 27 -28.58 1.65 8.00
N PHE A 28 -27.87 2.76 8.13
CA PHE A 28 -28.26 3.83 9.06
C PHE A 28 -29.65 4.38 8.76
N ARG A 29 -29.92 4.67 7.48
CA ARG A 29 -31.21 5.19 7.02
C ARG A 29 -32.35 4.22 7.38
N GLU A 30 -32.20 2.93 7.12
CA GLU A 30 -33.19 1.90 7.45
C GLU A 30 -33.51 1.88 8.95
N ILE A 31 -32.49 1.98 9.81
CA ILE A 31 -32.66 2.02 11.27
C ILE A 31 -33.38 3.29 11.72
N GLU A 32 -33.00 4.45 11.20
CA GLU A 32 -33.64 5.72 11.56
C GLU A 32 -35.09 5.81 11.06
N GLN A 33 -35.38 5.26 9.88
CA GLN A 33 -36.73 5.19 9.32
C GLN A 33 -37.61 4.25 10.13
N ALA A 34 -37.11 3.06 10.49
CA ALA A 34 -37.83 2.12 11.35
C ALA A 34 -38.12 2.72 12.75
N ALA A 35 -37.25 3.60 13.23
CA ALA A 35 -37.43 4.30 14.50
C ALA A 35 -38.24 5.61 14.39
N GLY A 36 -38.81 5.94 13.22
CA GLY A 36 -39.61 7.15 13.00
C GLY A 36 -38.82 8.47 13.06
N ARG A 37 -37.47 8.42 13.07
CA ARG A 37 -36.59 9.60 13.14
C ARG A 37 -36.18 10.14 11.77
N MET A 38 -36.61 9.48 10.69
CA MET A 38 -36.29 9.87 9.32
C MET A 38 -37.48 9.61 8.39
N PRO A 39 -37.81 10.56 7.50
CA PRO A 39 -38.95 10.42 6.60
C PRO A 39 -38.74 9.34 5.52
N VAL A 40 -39.87 8.85 5.01
CA VAL A 40 -39.96 7.92 3.88
C VAL A 40 -40.90 8.55 2.83
N PRO A 41 -40.42 8.92 1.63
CA PRO A 41 -39.04 8.85 1.17
C PRO A 41 -38.14 9.92 1.79
N LEU A 42 -36.84 9.61 1.93
CA LEU A 42 -35.83 10.60 2.30
C LEU A 42 -35.47 11.44 1.07
N MET A 43 -35.77 12.73 1.12
CA MET A 43 -35.44 13.69 0.08
C MET A 43 -34.02 14.28 0.28
N PRO A 44 -33.29 14.61 -0.79
CA PRO A 44 -31.96 15.22 -0.69
C PRO A 44 -31.91 16.46 0.23
N ALA A 45 -32.93 17.31 0.19
CA ALA A 45 -33.03 18.53 0.99
C ALA A 45 -33.18 18.29 2.50
N GLN A 46 -33.55 17.08 2.92
CA GLN A 46 -33.75 16.71 4.32
C GLN A 46 -32.48 16.16 4.98
N ILE A 47 -31.38 16.05 4.22
CA ILE A 47 -30.08 15.65 4.77
C ILE A 47 -29.41 16.91 5.33
N ASP A 48 -29.14 16.90 6.63
CA ASP A 48 -28.55 18.02 7.36
C ASP A 48 -27.40 17.57 8.28
N ASP A 49 -26.71 18.52 8.91
CA ASP A 49 -25.59 18.22 9.80
C ASP A 49 -26.02 17.53 11.10
N ALA A 50 -27.28 17.69 11.54
CA ALA A 50 -27.84 16.98 12.69
C ALA A 50 -27.95 15.47 12.39
N MET A 51 -28.46 15.11 11.22
CA MET A 51 -28.48 13.74 10.71
C MET A 51 -27.08 13.17 10.56
N LEU A 52 -26.14 13.95 10.00
CA LEU A 52 -24.75 13.50 9.88
C LEU A 52 -24.08 13.30 11.24
N THR A 53 -24.44 14.09 12.25
CA THR A 53 -23.95 13.90 13.63
C THR A 53 -24.45 12.59 14.21
N ARG A 54 -25.74 12.25 14.04
CA ARG A 54 -26.29 10.94 14.44
C ARG A 54 -25.64 9.80 13.66
N PHE A 55 -25.44 9.96 12.36
CA PHE A 55 -24.76 8.98 11.52
C PHE A 55 -23.33 8.73 12.00
N ARG A 56 -22.58 9.78 12.37
CA ARG A 56 -21.23 9.68 12.91
C ARG A 56 -21.21 8.92 14.24
N ALA A 57 -22.09 9.27 15.17
CA ALA A 57 -22.21 8.61 16.47
C ALA A 57 -22.55 7.13 16.31
N TRP A 58 -23.60 6.83 15.52
CA TRP A 58 -24.01 5.47 15.21
C TRP A 58 -22.93 4.68 14.48
N GLY A 59 -22.30 5.25 13.45
CA GLY A 59 -21.34 4.57 12.60
C GLY A 59 -20.06 4.17 13.33
N VAL A 60 -19.64 4.95 14.34
CA VAL A 60 -18.50 4.62 15.21
C VAL A 60 -18.87 3.55 16.25
N ALA A 61 -20.09 3.63 16.80
CA ALA A 61 -20.61 2.64 17.74
C ALA A 61 -20.90 1.29 17.08
N ASP A 62 -21.31 1.30 15.81
CA ASP A 62 -21.61 0.09 15.04
C ASP A 62 -20.32 -0.65 14.64
N PRO A 63 -20.08 -1.88 15.16
CA PRO A 63 -18.87 -2.61 14.85
C PRO A 63 -18.88 -3.20 13.44
N ILE A 64 -17.69 -3.54 12.96
CA ILE A 64 -17.53 -4.36 11.76
C ILE A 64 -17.42 -5.81 12.20
N VAL A 65 -18.43 -6.60 11.86
CA VAL A 65 -18.49 -8.04 12.16
C VAL A 65 -18.09 -8.82 10.92
N ALA A 66 -16.99 -9.57 10.99
CA ALA A 66 -16.63 -10.52 9.95
C ALA A 66 -17.63 -11.68 9.96
N ARG A 67 -18.00 -12.22 8.80
CA ARG A 67 -18.79 -13.46 8.73
C ARG A 67 -17.84 -14.65 8.64
N LYS A 68 -18.15 -15.72 9.37
CA LYS A 68 -17.46 -17.02 9.29
C LYS A 68 -18.48 -18.12 9.01
N LYS A 69 -18.06 -19.21 8.37
CA LYS A 69 -18.89 -20.42 8.29
C LYS A 69 -18.73 -21.22 9.58
N ASP A 70 -19.83 -21.73 10.12
CA ASP A 70 -19.81 -22.73 11.19
C ASP A 70 -19.54 -24.14 10.63
N ALA A 71 -19.51 -25.15 11.51
CA ALA A 71 -19.27 -26.54 11.12
C ALA A 71 -20.36 -27.10 10.18
N ALA A 72 -21.56 -26.53 10.21
CA ALA A 72 -22.68 -26.87 9.32
C ALA A 72 -22.68 -26.06 8.01
N GLY A 73 -21.68 -25.20 7.80
CA GLY A 73 -21.55 -24.36 6.60
C GLY A 73 -22.38 -23.08 6.62
N ASN A 74 -23.10 -22.79 7.72
CA ASN A 74 -23.92 -21.58 7.86
C ASN A 74 -23.07 -20.37 8.21
N TRP A 75 -23.45 -19.22 7.66
CA TRP A 75 -22.74 -17.97 7.91
C TRP A 75 -23.12 -17.35 9.25
N VAL A 76 -22.26 -17.50 10.25
CA VAL A 76 -22.40 -16.92 11.58
C VAL A 76 -21.51 -15.69 11.78
N ALA A 77 -21.79 -14.93 12.84
CA ALA A 77 -20.94 -13.83 13.27
C ALA A 77 -19.55 -14.36 13.69
N GLY A 78 -18.51 -13.74 13.15
CA GLY A 78 -17.11 -13.99 13.46
C GLY A 78 -16.53 -12.87 14.30
N LYS A 79 -15.23 -12.60 14.11
CA LYS A 79 -14.52 -11.55 14.85
C LYS A 79 -15.13 -10.17 14.58
N SER A 80 -15.37 -9.44 15.66
CA SER A 80 -15.84 -8.05 15.63
C SER A 80 -14.65 -7.11 15.81
N ARG A 81 -14.69 -5.95 15.14
CA ARG A 81 -13.72 -4.86 15.37
C ARG A 81 -14.39 -3.50 15.32
N LYS A 82 -13.84 -2.55 16.06
CA LYS A 82 -14.30 -1.15 16.05
C LYS A 82 -14.12 -0.53 14.66
N ARG A 83 -15.09 0.28 14.23
CA ARG A 83 -14.99 1.08 13.01
C ARG A 83 -14.25 2.38 13.32
N SER A 84 -13.32 2.79 12.46
CA SER A 84 -12.62 4.05 12.65
C SER A 84 -13.51 5.24 12.27
N ALA A 85 -13.38 6.35 12.98
CA ALA A 85 -14.06 7.61 12.66
C ALA A 85 -13.79 8.04 11.21
N SER A 86 -12.55 7.87 10.75
CA SER A 86 -12.19 8.11 9.35
C SER A 86 -13.00 7.27 8.35
N THR A 87 -13.35 6.01 8.65
CA THR A 87 -14.15 5.18 7.73
C THR A 87 -15.59 5.70 7.63
N VAL A 88 -16.14 6.15 8.76
CA VAL A 88 -17.47 6.76 8.82
C VAL A 88 -17.48 8.07 8.04
N GLU A 89 -16.46 8.90 8.21
CA GLU A 89 -16.34 10.17 7.51
C GLU A 89 -16.21 10.01 5.98
N GLU A 90 -15.50 8.99 5.51
CA GLU A 90 -15.45 8.66 4.07
C GLU A 90 -16.84 8.31 3.50
N SER A 91 -17.75 7.81 4.34
CA SER A 91 -19.15 7.59 3.94
C SER A 91 -19.92 8.91 3.79
N VAL A 92 -19.65 9.89 4.64
CA VAL A 92 -20.19 11.27 4.50
C VAL A 92 -19.67 11.91 3.21
N ILE A 93 -18.37 11.80 2.92
CA ILE A 93 -17.77 12.31 1.67
C ILE A 93 -18.42 11.66 0.45
N THR A 94 -18.66 10.35 0.50
CA THR A 94 -19.33 9.63 -0.59
C THR A 94 -20.80 10.00 -0.74
N LEU A 95 -21.51 10.25 0.35
CA LEU A 95 -22.87 10.79 0.31
C LEU A 95 -22.89 12.17 -0.36
N LYS A 96 -21.98 13.08 0.03
CA LYS A 96 -21.81 14.39 -0.63
C LYS A 96 -21.54 14.24 -2.13
N ALA A 97 -20.69 13.30 -2.52
CA ALA A 97 -20.42 13.02 -3.93
C ALA A 97 -21.69 12.55 -4.67
N ALA A 98 -22.50 11.70 -4.04
CA ALA A 98 -23.76 11.23 -4.61
C ALA A 98 -24.80 12.37 -4.76
N LEU A 99 -24.88 13.29 -3.80
CA LEU A 99 -25.76 14.46 -3.88
C LEU A 99 -25.32 15.43 -4.98
N ASN A 100 -24.02 15.72 -5.05
CA ASN A 100 -23.45 16.53 -6.13
C ASN A 100 -23.65 15.90 -7.51
N HIS A 101 -23.55 14.57 -7.61
CA HIS A 101 -23.85 13.84 -8.85
C HIS A 101 -25.31 14.01 -9.27
N ALA A 102 -26.26 13.88 -8.33
CA ALA A 102 -27.68 14.11 -8.60
C ALA A 102 -27.96 15.54 -9.06
N PHE A 103 -27.29 16.52 -8.45
CA PHE A 103 -27.43 17.94 -8.83
C PHE A 103 -26.87 18.24 -10.22
N ARG A 104 -25.66 17.74 -10.53
CA ARG A 104 -25.06 17.91 -11.87
C ARG A 104 -25.91 17.29 -12.98
N ASN A 105 -26.60 16.19 -12.67
CA ASN A 105 -27.55 15.54 -13.57
C ASN A 105 -28.99 16.11 -13.47
N ARG A 106 -29.16 17.29 -12.85
CA ARG A 106 -30.44 18.01 -12.75
C ARG A 106 -31.58 17.23 -12.10
N ARG A 107 -31.27 16.22 -11.28
CA ARG A 107 -32.26 15.40 -10.53
C ARG A 107 -32.69 16.04 -9.22
N THR A 108 -31.89 16.97 -8.72
CA THR A 108 -32.24 17.84 -7.59
C THR A 108 -31.88 19.27 -7.96
N ARG A 109 -32.70 20.22 -7.48
CA ARG A 109 -32.45 21.66 -7.65
C ARG A 109 -31.53 22.22 -6.57
N TYR A 110 -31.27 21.46 -5.52
CA TYR A 110 -30.52 21.91 -4.34
C TYR A 110 -29.66 20.77 -3.77
N VAL A 111 -28.46 21.14 -3.30
CA VAL A 111 -27.57 20.27 -2.52
C VAL A 111 -27.37 20.96 -1.17
N PRO A 112 -27.74 20.30 -0.06
CA PRO A 112 -27.44 20.85 1.26
C PRO A 112 -25.93 21.08 1.45
N PRO A 113 -25.50 22.19 2.10
CA PRO A 113 -24.10 22.52 2.31
C PRO A 113 -23.48 21.69 3.44
N LEU A 114 -23.51 20.37 3.30
CA LEU A 114 -23.08 19.43 4.32
C LEU A 114 -21.59 19.57 4.66
N GLN A 115 -21.26 19.58 5.95
CA GLN A 115 -19.89 19.61 6.41
C GLN A 115 -19.31 18.21 6.60
N HIS A 116 -18.05 18.05 6.23
CA HIS A 116 -17.28 16.83 6.49
C HIS A 116 -16.01 17.18 7.23
N LYS A 117 -15.61 16.30 8.15
CA LYS A 117 -14.40 16.47 8.93
C LYS A 117 -13.17 16.25 8.05
N THR A 118 -12.11 17.02 8.31
CA THR A 118 -10.81 16.82 7.67
C THR A 118 -10.18 15.50 8.12
N ARG A 119 -9.16 15.02 7.41
CA ARG A 119 -8.46 13.77 7.79
C ARG A 119 -7.89 13.85 9.19
N ASP A 120 -7.33 15.01 9.56
CA ASP A 120 -6.67 15.25 10.85
C ASP A 120 -7.68 15.23 12.00
N GLN A 121 -8.92 15.69 11.76
CA GLN A 121 -10.01 15.64 12.74
C GLN A 121 -10.55 14.22 13.02
N VAL A 122 -10.22 13.23 12.17
CA VAL A 122 -10.80 11.86 12.26
C VAL A 122 -9.75 10.75 12.34
N THR A 123 -8.48 11.11 12.35
CA THR A 123 -7.35 10.20 12.41
C THR A 123 -6.45 10.64 13.55
N PRO A 124 -6.11 9.75 14.50
CA PRO A 124 -5.12 10.11 15.51
C PRO A 124 -3.78 10.41 14.82
N GLU A 125 -3.00 11.29 15.42
CA GLU A 125 -1.62 11.53 15.00
C GLU A 125 -0.82 10.23 15.09
N ARG A 126 0.09 10.05 14.12
CA ARG A 126 0.85 8.81 13.91
C ARG A 126 2.32 9.14 13.80
N ASP A 127 3.00 9.10 14.94
CA ASP A 127 4.39 9.50 15.14
C ASP A 127 5.38 8.32 15.16
N TYR A 128 4.94 7.10 15.52
CA TYR A 128 5.84 5.94 15.56
C TYR A 128 6.62 5.73 14.25
N ARG A 129 7.95 5.62 14.37
CA ARG A 129 8.90 5.32 13.29
C ARG A 129 9.85 4.24 13.75
N LEU A 130 10.31 3.44 12.79
CA LEU A 130 11.36 2.45 13.02
C LEU A 130 12.72 3.15 12.94
N SER A 131 13.63 2.78 13.83
CA SER A 131 15.07 3.08 13.70
C SER A 131 15.69 2.23 12.59
N VAL A 132 16.94 2.54 12.23
CA VAL A 132 17.73 1.71 11.31
C VAL A 132 17.89 0.29 11.88
N ASP A 133 18.15 0.17 13.18
CA ASP A 133 18.28 -1.13 13.86
C ASP A 133 17.00 -1.96 13.77
N ALA A 134 15.84 -1.35 14.03
CA ALA A 134 14.55 -2.03 13.91
C ALA A 134 14.21 -2.44 12.47
N ILE A 135 14.70 -1.70 11.46
CA ILE A 135 14.63 -2.12 10.05
C ILE A 135 15.57 -3.31 9.81
N GLY A 136 16.76 -3.32 10.41
CA GLY A 136 17.67 -4.47 10.41
C GLY A 136 17.03 -5.72 11.00
N GLU A 137 16.37 -5.60 12.15
CA GLU A 137 15.62 -6.71 12.78
C GLU A 137 14.47 -7.22 11.89
N LEU A 138 13.78 -6.33 11.15
CA LEU A 138 12.76 -6.75 10.18
C LEU A 138 13.35 -7.54 9.02
N LEU A 139 14.52 -7.12 8.53
CA LEU A 139 15.25 -7.83 7.47
C LEU A 139 15.70 -9.20 7.97
N ASP A 140 16.26 -9.28 9.18
CA ASP A 140 16.65 -10.55 9.83
C ASP A 140 15.44 -11.48 10.00
N PHE A 141 14.30 -10.95 10.50
CA PHE A 141 13.06 -11.71 10.58
C PHE A 141 12.63 -12.25 9.21
N SER A 142 12.72 -11.43 8.14
CA SER A 142 12.39 -11.87 6.78
C SER A 142 13.36 -12.91 6.20
N LEU A 143 14.50 -13.12 6.86
CA LEU A 143 15.51 -14.11 6.53
C LEU A 143 15.32 -15.41 7.30
N ASN A 144 15.30 -15.33 8.62
CA ASN A 144 15.35 -16.49 9.50
C ASN A 144 13.96 -16.98 9.90
N GLY A 145 12.98 -16.06 9.90
CA GLY A 145 11.65 -16.30 10.44
C GLY A 145 11.66 -16.44 11.96
N ALA A 146 10.48 -16.28 12.56
CA ALA A 146 10.23 -16.60 13.97
C ALA A 146 8.75 -16.98 14.15
N GLY A 147 8.41 -17.56 15.29
CA GLY A 147 7.06 -18.02 15.61
C GLY A 147 6.51 -18.96 14.53
N ASN A 148 5.39 -18.58 13.91
CA ASN A 148 4.74 -19.37 12.84
C ASN A 148 5.60 -19.56 11.58
N TYR A 149 6.71 -18.82 11.44
CA TYR A 149 7.65 -18.91 10.34
C TYR A 149 9.02 -19.46 10.76
N ALA A 150 9.17 -19.98 11.99
CA ALA A 150 10.42 -20.60 12.42
C ALA A 150 10.80 -21.76 11.48
N GLY A 151 12.02 -21.72 10.94
CA GLY A 151 12.49 -22.71 9.95
C GLY A 151 11.89 -22.57 8.55
N HIS A 152 11.09 -21.53 8.30
CA HIS A 152 10.40 -21.27 7.03
C HIS A 152 10.71 -19.87 6.47
N GLY A 153 11.98 -19.47 6.53
CA GLY A 153 12.46 -18.19 5.99
C GLY A 153 12.23 -18.00 4.49
N ASP A 154 12.16 -19.09 3.74
CA ASP A 154 11.78 -19.13 2.32
C ASP A 154 10.39 -18.51 2.08
N ARG A 155 9.43 -18.80 2.97
CA ARG A 155 8.06 -18.25 2.89
C ARG A 155 8.02 -16.74 3.15
N LEU A 156 9.09 -16.17 3.71
CA LEU A 156 9.22 -14.75 3.99
C LEU A 156 9.97 -13.98 2.89
N LEU A 157 10.39 -14.64 1.82
CA LEU A 157 10.99 -13.97 0.66
C LEU A 157 10.13 -12.81 0.10
N PRO A 158 8.79 -12.93 -0.03
CA PRO A 158 7.97 -11.79 -0.46
C PRO A 158 8.02 -10.61 0.52
N LEU A 159 8.10 -10.86 1.83
CA LEU A 159 8.28 -9.81 2.83
C LEU A 159 9.63 -9.14 2.63
N ARG A 160 10.70 -9.92 2.48
CA ARG A 160 12.06 -9.40 2.24
C ARG A 160 12.11 -8.52 0.99
N ARG A 161 11.62 -9.01 -0.15
CA ARG A 161 11.51 -8.24 -1.41
C ARG A 161 10.73 -6.94 -1.19
N TYR A 162 9.59 -7.00 -0.48
CA TYR A 162 8.83 -5.79 -0.15
C TYR A 162 9.65 -4.78 0.69
N LEU A 163 10.40 -5.24 1.70
CA LEU A 163 11.26 -4.39 2.52
C LEU A 163 12.34 -3.73 1.68
N ILE A 164 13.05 -4.49 0.83
CA ILE A 164 14.09 -3.96 -0.07
C ILE A 164 13.52 -2.87 -0.98
N ALA A 165 12.38 -3.10 -1.62
CA ALA A 165 11.72 -2.08 -2.44
C ALA A 165 11.34 -0.86 -1.61
N GLY A 166 10.74 -1.05 -0.43
CA GLY A 166 10.33 0.05 0.45
C GLY A 166 11.50 0.92 0.91
N ILE A 167 12.64 0.29 1.24
CA ILE A 167 13.88 0.96 1.64
C ILE A 167 14.47 1.72 0.45
N CYS A 168 14.59 1.08 -0.71
CA CYS A 168 15.33 1.62 -1.84
C CYS A 168 14.56 2.63 -2.70
N THR A 169 13.23 2.71 -2.58
CA THR A 169 12.40 3.55 -3.46
C THR A 169 11.51 4.52 -2.72
N LEU A 170 11.37 4.33 -1.40
CA LEU A 170 10.36 4.99 -0.57
C LEU A 170 8.93 4.79 -1.08
N ALA A 171 8.65 3.86 -2.00
CA ALA A 171 7.40 3.80 -2.74
C ALA A 171 6.18 3.47 -1.86
N ARG A 172 4.99 3.79 -2.35
CA ARG A 172 3.74 3.39 -1.69
C ARG A 172 3.53 1.88 -1.85
N PRO A 173 2.83 1.19 -0.92
CA PRO A 173 2.66 -0.26 -1.00
C PRO A 173 2.11 -0.74 -2.35
N ASP A 174 1.13 -0.02 -2.89
CA ASP A 174 0.51 -0.33 -4.19
C ASP A 174 1.47 -0.12 -5.38
N ALA A 175 2.50 0.71 -5.25
CA ALA A 175 3.54 0.87 -6.26
C ALA A 175 4.59 -0.25 -6.13
N ILE A 176 4.95 -0.63 -4.90
CA ILE A 176 5.88 -1.75 -4.63
C ILE A 176 5.34 -3.06 -5.22
N PHE A 177 4.07 -3.39 -4.97
CA PHE A 177 3.45 -4.59 -5.55
C PHE A 177 3.26 -4.54 -7.07
N ASP A 178 3.39 -3.36 -7.66
CA ASP A 178 3.22 -3.11 -9.10
C ASP A 178 4.58 -2.98 -9.81
N MET A 179 5.70 -3.18 -9.08
CA MET A 179 7.04 -3.22 -9.64
C MET A 179 7.22 -4.51 -10.46
N ASN A 180 7.57 -4.33 -11.72
CA ASN A 180 7.74 -5.42 -12.68
C ASN A 180 8.92 -5.11 -13.61
N VAL A 181 9.65 -6.14 -14.04
CA VAL A 181 10.86 -6.01 -14.88
C VAL A 181 10.62 -6.27 -16.37
N LEU A 182 9.42 -6.73 -16.76
CA LEU A 182 9.08 -6.97 -18.16
C LEU A 182 9.15 -5.68 -18.97
N ILE A 183 9.70 -5.80 -20.18
CA ILE A 183 9.94 -4.67 -21.10
C ILE A 183 8.63 -3.92 -21.40
N ASN A 184 7.52 -4.64 -21.60
CA ASN A 184 6.21 -4.05 -21.92
C ASN A 184 5.61 -3.20 -20.78
N ARG A 185 6.19 -3.24 -19.58
CA ARG A 185 5.80 -2.40 -18.44
C ARG A 185 6.56 -1.08 -18.42
N GLU A 186 7.70 -1.00 -19.11
CA GLU A 186 8.61 0.14 -19.21
C GLU A 186 8.99 0.76 -17.84
N GLN A 187 9.05 -0.07 -16.79
CA GLN A 187 9.34 0.42 -15.44
C GLN A 187 10.83 0.47 -15.16
N TRP A 188 11.60 -0.52 -15.62
CA TRP A 188 13.01 -0.64 -15.31
C TRP A 188 13.88 -0.09 -16.46
N MET A 189 14.51 1.06 -16.21
CA MET A 189 15.47 1.69 -17.12
C MET A 189 16.87 1.24 -16.68
N GLN A 190 17.27 0.06 -17.17
CA GLN A 190 18.42 -0.67 -16.65
C GLN A 190 19.74 0.12 -16.77
N ASN A 191 19.98 0.75 -17.93
CA ASN A 191 21.21 1.45 -18.23
C ASN A 191 21.32 2.78 -17.46
N GLU A 192 20.21 3.49 -17.34
CA GLU A 192 20.11 4.78 -16.66
C GLU A 192 20.05 4.65 -15.13
N ARG A 193 20.00 3.41 -14.61
CA ARG A 193 19.79 3.11 -13.19
C ARG A 193 18.58 3.89 -12.64
N ARG A 194 17.45 3.81 -13.34
CA ARG A 194 16.17 4.42 -12.92
C ARG A 194 15.04 3.39 -12.88
N PHE A 195 14.04 3.67 -12.05
CA PHE A 195 12.82 2.87 -11.99
C PHE A 195 11.57 3.77 -11.98
N ALA A 196 10.67 3.58 -12.94
CA ALA A 196 9.37 4.24 -12.99
C ALA A 196 8.36 3.48 -12.12
N LEU A 197 7.97 4.10 -10.99
CA LEU A 197 6.98 3.50 -10.08
C LEU A 197 5.57 3.47 -10.70
N ASN A 198 5.33 4.26 -11.75
CA ASN A 198 4.12 4.19 -12.55
C ASN A 198 4.40 3.37 -13.83
N PRO A 199 3.78 2.18 -14.00
CA PRO A 199 3.92 1.42 -15.24
C PRO A 199 3.37 2.15 -16.47
N ALA A 200 3.89 1.81 -17.64
CA ALA A 200 3.36 2.28 -18.92
C ALA A 200 1.86 1.98 -19.05
N GLY A 201 1.12 2.91 -19.66
CA GLY A 201 -0.33 2.81 -19.85
C GLY A 201 -1.18 3.09 -18.60
N ARG A 202 -0.62 3.12 -17.39
CA ARG A 202 -1.38 3.45 -16.18
C ARG A 202 -1.61 4.96 -16.07
N ILE A 203 -2.89 5.35 -16.04
CA ILE A 203 -3.29 6.75 -15.81
C ILE A 203 -2.74 7.24 -14.45
N GLN A 204 -1.95 8.31 -14.51
CA GLN A 204 -1.40 8.94 -13.33
C GLN A 204 -2.48 9.74 -12.60
N THR A 205 -2.76 9.38 -11.35
CA THR A 205 -3.67 10.14 -10.48
C THR A 205 -2.94 11.30 -9.79
N LYS A 206 -3.67 12.15 -9.03
CA LYS A 206 -3.07 13.12 -8.10
C LYS A 206 -2.07 12.50 -7.11
N LYS A 207 -2.17 11.19 -6.84
CA LYS A 207 -1.17 10.44 -6.08
C LYS A 207 -0.05 10.03 -7.05
N VAL A 208 0.91 10.94 -7.23
CA VAL A 208 2.01 10.75 -8.19
C VAL A 208 2.94 9.61 -7.76
N ARG A 209 3.30 8.78 -8.75
CA ARG A 209 4.30 7.71 -8.63
C ARG A 209 5.51 8.13 -9.48
N PRO A 210 6.56 8.69 -8.86
CA PRO A 210 7.67 9.27 -9.58
C PRO A 210 8.55 8.19 -10.23
N VAL A 211 9.44 8.65 -11.12
CA VAL A 211 10.65 7.89 -11.46
C VAL A 211 11.66 8.11 -10.34
N VAL A 212 12.36 7.07 -9.90
CA VAL A 212 13.37 7.17 -8.84
C VAL A 212 14.70 6.60 -9.32
N PRO A 213 15.85 7.15 -8.88
CA PRO A 213 17.14 6.48 -9.05
C PRO A 213 17.15 5.18 -8.25
N ILE A 214 17.82 4.15 -8.78
CA ILE A 214 17.99 2.87 -8.09
C ILE A 214 19.40 2.78 -7.50
N VAL A 215 19.48 2.42 -6.23
CA VAL A 215 20.73 2.04 -5.57
C VAL A 215 21.16 0.64 -6.02
N ASP A 216 22.44 0.31 -5.84
CA ASP A 216 23.01 -0.98 -6.28
C ASP A 216 22.32 -2.19 -5.66
N LEU A 217 21.90 -2.07 -4.40
CA LEU A 217 21.10 -3.08 -3.74
C LEU A 217 19.86 -3.42 -4.57
N LEU A 218 19.00 -2.44 -4.85
CA LEU A 218 17.77 -2.69 -5.62
C LEU A 218 18.08 -3.18 -7.04
N HIS A 219 19.12 -2.66 -7.67
CA HIS A 219 19.54 -3.13 -9.00
C HIS A 219 19.86 -4.63 -9.00
N SER A 220 20.61 -5.11 -8.00
CA SER A 220 20.96 -6.52 -7.88
C SER A 220 19.73 -7.43 -7.71
N TRP A 221 18.70 -6.96 -6.99
CA TRP A 221 17.44 -7.69 -6.84
C TRP A 221 16.59 -7.67 -8.12
N LEU A 222 16.56 -6.54 -8.83
CA LEU A 222 15.85 -6.43 -10.12
C LEU A 222 16.46 -7.37 -11.17
N GLN A 223 17.79 -7.51 -11.21
CA GLN A 223 18.48 -8.46 -12.10
C GLN A 223 18.17 -9.93 -11.81
N GLN A 224 17.71 -10.26 -10.60
CA GLN A 224 17.34 -11.61 -10.17
C GLN A 224 15.82 -11.79 -10.13
N THR A 225 15.07 -10.93 -10.81
CA THR A 225 13.61 -10.99 -10.88
C THR A 225 13.21 -11.34 -12.31
N ASP A 226 12.27 -12.28 -12.47
CA ASP A 226 11.83 -12.71 -13.79
C ASP A 226 10.68 -11.83 -14.32
N GLU A 227 9.75 -11.47 -13.44
CA GLU A 227 8.56 -10.68 -13.80
C GLU A 227 8.17 -9.71 -12.66
N TRP A 228 7.57 -10.23 -11.58
CA TRP A 228 7.08 -9.42 -10.47
C TRP A 228 8.13 -9.30 -9.38
N PHE A 229 8.48 -8.07 -8.98
CA PHE A 229 9.52 -7.85 -7.98
C PHE A 229 9.19 -8.45 -6.61
N VAL A 230 7.94 -8.28 -6.16
CA VAL A 230 7.44 -8.92 -4.94
C VAL A 230 6.82 -10.26 -5.32
N CYS A 231 7.66 -11.30 -5.29
CA CYS A 231 7.29 -12.66 -5.65
C CYS A 231 7.67 -13.67 -4.55
N SER A 232 7.04 -14.84 -4.61
CA SER A 232 7.47 -16.05 -3.94
C SER A 232 8.15 -16.97 -4.93
N GLU A 233 9.09 -17.78 -4.46
CA GLU A 233 9.77 -18.78 -5.28
C GLU A 233 9.23 -20.19 -5.00
N ARG A 234 9.13 -21.00 -6.05
CA ARG A 234 8.78 -22.42 -5.96
C ARG A 234 9.75 -23.25 -6.77
N THR A 235 10.36 -24.22 -6.12
CA THR A 235 11.23 -25.20 -6.76
C THR A 235 10.42 -26.40 -7.22
N SER A 236 10.63 -26.82 -8.47
CA SER A 236 10.07 -28.05 -9.04
C SER A 236 11.14 -28.78 -9.83
N PHE A 237 11.19 -30.11 -9.71
CA PHE A 237 12.12 -30.93 -10.49
C PHE A 237 11.61 -31.11 -11.92
N ASP A 238 12.40 -30.71 -12.92
CA ASP A 238 12.14 -30.99 -14.32
C ASP A 238 12.74 -32.35 -14.69
N ALA A 239 11.89 -33.37 -14.80
CA ALA A 239 12.31 -34.73 -15.15
C ALA A 239 12.92 -34.86 -16.55
N LYS A 240 12.65 -33.94 -17.49
CA LYS A 240 13.25 -33.99 -18.83
C LYS A 240 14.67 -33.45 -18.83
N GLN A 241 14.89 -32.37 -18.09
CA GLN A 241 16.20 -31.70 -18.02
C GLN A 241 17.06 -32.22 -16.86
N GLN A 242 16.48 -33.01 -15.95
CA GLN A 242 17.12 -33.53 -14.74
C GLN A 242 17.70 -32.40 -13.87
N ILE A 243 17.00 -31.27 -13.80
CA ILE A 243 17.39 -30.10 -12.99
C ILE A 243 16.23 -29.61 -12.13
N ASP A 244 16.56 -29.00 -11.00
CA ASP A 244 15.61 -28.21 -10.22
C ASP A 244 15.39 -26.85 -10.88
N VAL A 245 14.14 -26.54 -11.18
CA VAL A 245 13.72 -25.25 -11.75
C VAL A 245 13.04 -24.42 -10.67
N VAL A 246 13.52 -23.19 -10.48
CA VAL A 246 12.90 -22.21 -9.59
C VAL A 246 12.01 -21.30 -10.42
N THR A 247 10.74 -21.17 -10.02
CA THR A 247 9.76 -20.29 -10.65
C THR A 247 9.32 -19.18 -9.70
N GLN A 248 9.26 -17.95 -10.20
CA GLN A 248 8.80 -16.79 -9.44
C GLN A 248 7.31 -16.51 -9.68
N HIS A 249 6.54 -16.38 -8.59
CA HIS A 249 5.11 -16.11 -8.63
C HIS A 249 4.81 -14.80 -7.92
N GLY A 250 4.23 -13.83 -8.62
CA GLY A 250 3.87 -12.52 -8.06
C GLY A 250 2.89 -12.63 -6.89
N VAL A 251 3.15 -11.89 -5.81
CA VAL A 251 2.34 -11.90 -4.59
C VAL A 251 1.54 -10.61 -4.45
N ARG A 252 0.25 -10.74 -4.10
CA ARG A 252 -0.66 -9.58 -3.96
C ARG A 252 -0.67 -8.96 -2.55
N SER A 253 -0.12 -9.66 -1.55
CA SER A 253 -0.12 -9.19 -0.17
C SER A 253 0.95 -9.86 0.68
N ILE A 254 1.58 -9.08 1.55
CA ILE A 254 2.49 -9.56 2.61
C ILE A 254 1.85 -9.44 4.01
N ARG A 255 0.53 -9.25 4.10
CA ARG A 255 -0.14 -8.88 5.35
C ARG A 255 0.05 -9.88 6.49
N SER A 256 0.06 -11.18 6.18
CA SER A 256 0.28 -12.21 7.19
C SER A 256 1.72 -12.19 7.71
N ALA A 257 2.70 -12.21 6.81
CA ALA A 257 4.12 -12.11 7.16
C ALA A 257 4.44 -10.83 7.94
N TRP A 258 3.91 -9.67 7.52
CA TRP A 258 4.03 -8.42 8.26
C TRP A 258 3.37 -8.50 9.65
N GLY A 259 2.20 -9.14 9.76
CA GLY A 259 1.50 -9.32 11.03
C GLY A 259 2.37 -10.07 12.04
N SER A 260 3.00 -11.16 11.62
CA SER A 260 3.92 -11.94 12.46
C SER A 260 5.21 -11.18 12.78
N ALA A 261 5.80 -10.47 11.81
CA ALA A 261 6.98 -9.62 12.06
C ALA A 261 6.67 -8.53 13.09
N ARG A 262 5.50 -7.89 12.95
CA ARG A 262 5.01 -6.85 13.84
C ARG A 262 4.80 -7.36 15.26
N GLU A 263 4.25 -8.57 15.43
CA GLU A 263 4.11 -9.22 16.73
C GLU A 263 5.48 -9.54 17.35
N GLN A 264 6.39 -10.11 16.56
CA GLN A 264 7.74 -10.46 17.01
C GLN A 264 8.55 -9.23 17.47
N LEU A 265 8.51 -8.15 16.69
CA LEU A 265 9.26 -6.91 16.97
C LEU A 265 8.46 -5.89 17.80
N ARG A 266 7.28 -6.29 18.32
CA ARG A 266 6.41 -5.44 19.15
C ARG A 266 6.06 -4.09 18.50
N ILE A 267 5.92 -4.08 17.17
CA ILE A 267 5.45 -2.90 16.43
C ILE A 267 3.96 -2.67 16.80
N PRO A 268 3.53 -1.44 17.15
CA PRO A 268 2.17 -1.20 17.62
C PRO A 268 1.08 -1.59 16.60
N ASP A 269 -0.10 -1.95 17.11
CA ASP A 269 -1.27 -2.23 16.29
C ASP A 269 -1.63 -1.05 15.37
N GLY A 270 -2.14 -1.35 14.18
CA GLY A 270 -2.57 -0.32 13.21
C GLY A 270 -1.44 0.24 12.32
N TRP A 271 -0.21 -0.21 12.52
CA TRP A 271 0.94 0.08 11.65
C TRP A 271 1.17 -1.05 10.66
N GLY A 272 0.80 -0.79 9.40
CA GLY A 272 1.00 -1.71 8.29
C GLY A 272 2.33 -1.50 7.56
N PRO A 273 2.58 -2.26 6.48
CA PRO A 273 3.82 -2.20 5.70
C PRO A 273 4.21 -0.81 5.14
N LYS A 274 3.25 0.13 5.11
CA LYS A 274 3.52 1.53 4.76
C LYS A 274 4.45 2.22 5.79
N LEU A 275 4.60 1.66 6.99
CA LEU A 275 5.51 2.16 8.02
C LEU A 275 6.94 2.29 7.49
N ILE A 276 7.44 1.33 6.69
CA ILE A 276 8.79 1.39 6.10
C ILE A 276 9.04 2.71 5.35
N ARG A 277 8.09 3.10 4.49
CA ARG A 277 8.17 4.36 3.75
C ARG A 277 8.25 5.57 4.68
N HIS A 278 7.45 5.57 5.75
CA HIS A 278 7.43 6.67 6.71
C HIS A 278 8.71 6.72 7.55
N SER A 279 9.21 5.57 8.01
CA SER A 279 10.48 5.44 8.74
C SER A 279 11.65 5.90 7.88
N MET A 280 11.77 5.40 6.65
CA MET A 280 12.85 5.80 5.74
C MET A 280 12.81 7.28 5.40
N ALA A 281 11.63 7.87 5.15
CA ALA A 281 11.53 9.31 4.92
C ALA A 281 12.02 10.12 6.14
N THR A 282 11.68 9.69 7.36
CA THR A 282 12.17 10.33 8.59
C THR A 282 13.68 10.15 8.76
N ILE A 283 14.22 8.95 8.52
CA ILE A 283 15.65 8.67 8.60
C ILE A 283 16.44 9.55 7.61
N LEU A 284 15.98 9.62 6.36
CA LEU A 284 16.64 10.43 5.33
C LEU A 284 16.58 11.93 5.66
N ALA A 285 15.43 12.43 6.12
CA ALA A 285 15.32 13.82 6.57
C ALA A 285 16.28 14.13 7.73
N ASN A 286 16.41 13.22 8.70
CA ASN A 286 17.33 13.37 9.83
C ASN A 286 18.81 13.28 9.40
N ARG A 287 19.12 12.65 8.26
CA ARG A 287 20.45 12.62 7.66
C ARG A 287 20.77 13.84 6.79
N GLY A 288 19.86 14.83 6.72
CA GLY A 288 20.08 16.07 5.97
C GLY A 288 19.89 15.94 4.46
N VAL A 289 19.18 14.91 3.99
CA VAL A 289 18.77 14.81 2.58
C VAL A 289 17.91 16.01 2.21
N ASP A 290 18.13 16.56 1.00
CA ASP A 290 17.36 17.69 0.50
C ASP A 290 15.85 17.38 0.52
N LEU A 291 15.08 18.22 1.23
CA LEU A 291 13.66 17.98 1.44
C LEU A 291 12.83 18.11 0.17
N ILE A 292 13.26 18.92 -0.81
CA ILE A 292 12.59 19.06 -2.10
C ILE A 292 12.73 17.75 -2.89
N GLN A 293 13.94 17.19 -2.95
CA GLN A 293 14.19 15.90 -3.57
C GLN A 293 13.43 14.79 -2.83
N LEU A 294 13.40 14.80 -1.50
CA LEU A 294 12.64 13.83 -0.71
C LEU A 294 11.12 13.91 -1.01
N GLU A 295 10.55 15.12 -1.07
CA GLU A 295 9.15 15.32 -1.47
C GLU A 295 8.87 14.83 -2.89
N MET A 296 9.81 15.03 -3.82
CA MET A 296 9.72 14.54 -5.19
C MET A 296 9.77 13.00 -5.24
N ALA A 297 10.70 12.36 -4.52
CA ALA A 297 10.80 10.90 -4.40
C ALA A 297 9.54 10.29 -3.74
N LEU A 298 8.94 11.01 -2.80
CA LEU A 298 7.66 10.65 -2.20
C LEU A 298 6.47 10.94 -3.15
N GLY A 299 6.66 11.63 -4.27
CA GLY A 299 5.59 12.04 -5.18
C GLY A 299 4.59 12.99 -4.51
N HIS A 300 5.07 13.82 -3.57
CA HIS A 300 4.32 14.91 -2.95
C HIS A 300 4.49 16.21 -3.76
N ARG A 301 5.69 16.42 -4.30
CA ARG A 301 6.00 17.51 -5.23
C ARG A 301 6.11 16.96 -6.64
N VAL A 302 5.42 17.59 -7.59
CA VAL A 302 5.34 17.15 -8.98
C VAL A 302 5.93 18.25 -9.86
N LEU A 303 6.94 17.89 -10.65
CA LEU A 303 7.48 18.78 -11.67
C LEU A 303 6.46 18.98 -12.80
N GLY A 304 6.54 20.12 -13.49
CA GLY A 304 5.73 20.36 -14.68
C GLY A 304 5.88 19.25 -15.72
N LYS A 305 4.84 19.02 -16.54
CA LYS A 305 4.79 17.91 -17.52
C LYS A 305 6.01 17.91 -18.45
N THR A 306 6.40 19.08 -18.95
CA THR A 306 7.57 19.22 -19.84
C THR A 306 8.86 18.95 -19.08
N SER A 307 9.06 19.58 -17.92
CA SER A 307 10.28 19.46 -17.12
C SER A 307 10.53 18.04 -16.62
N SER A 308 9.48 17.33 -16.19
CA SER A 308 9.59 15.94 -15.72
C SER A 308 10.11 14.95 -16.78
N ARG A 309 9.94 15.26 -18.08
CA ARG A 309 10.33 14.35 -19.17
C ARG A 309 11.86 14.20 -19.28
N TYR A 310 12.60 15.29 -19.14
CA TYR A 310 14.05 15.31 -19.23
C TYR A 310 14.73 15.30 -17.86
N ALA A 311 14.15 15.96 -16.83
CA ALA A 311 14.75 16.03 -15.51
C ALA A 311 15.02 14.65 -14.88
N ARG A 312 14.18 13.64 -15.17
CA ARG A 312 14.37 12.26 -14.65
C ARG A 312 15.67 11.58 -15.11
N PHE A 313 16.23 12.03 -16.23
CA PHE A 313 17.47 11.52 -16.81
C PHE A 313 18.70 12.33 -16.43
N ASP A 314 18.51 13.46 -15.72
CA ASP A 314 19.60 14.22 -15.15
C ASP A 314 20.36 13.34 -14.13
N PRO A 315 21.69 13.26 -14.18
CA PRO A 315 22.50 12.54 -13.19
C PRO A 315 22.23 12.98 -11.74
N GLU A 316 21.92 14.26 -11.52
CA GLU A 316 21.66 14.89 -10.22
C GLU A 316 20.21 14.72 -9.76
N TYR A 317 19.35 14.16 -10.61
CA TYR A 317 17.96 13.90 -10.27
C TYR A 317 17.82 12.98 -9.06
N LEU A 318 17.34 13.54 -7.95
CA LEU A 318 17.17 12.84 -6.68
C LEU A 318 18.50 12.26 -6.13
N ALA A 319 19.64 12.86 -6.47
CA ALA A 319 20.97 12.38 -6.04
C ALA A 319 21.11 12.33 -4.52
N THR A 320 20.68 13.37 -3.78
CA THR A 320 20.82 13.37 -2.31
C THR A 320 19.95 12.29 -1.67
N VAL A 321 18.79 11.97 -2.25
CA VAL A 321 17.93 10.87 -1.81
C VAL A 321 18.60 9.52 -2.10
N ARG A 322 19.17 9.34 -3.30
CA ARG A 322 19.92 8.12 -3.67
C ARG A 322 21.07 7.90 -2.69
N ASP A 323 21.84 8.94 -2.41
CA ASP A 323 23.04 8.86 -1.57
C ASP A 323 22.66 8.60 -0.11
N GLY A 324 21.64 9.28 0.41
CA GLY A 324 21.12 8.99 1.75
C GLY A 324 20.55 7.56 1.89
N ILE A 325 19.95 7.00 0.83
CA ILE A 325 19.52 5.59 0.81
C ILE A 325 20.75 4.67 0.82
N ASN A 326 21.79 4.96 0.04
CA ASN A 326 23.05 4.21 0.06
C ASN A 326 23.68 4.20 1.45
N ASP A 327 23.69 5.33 2.16
CA ASP A 327 24.21 5.40 3.53
C ASP A 327 23.41 4.50 4.47
N VAL A 328 22.07 4.54 4.39
CA VAL A 328 21.22 3.66 5.21
C VAL A 328 21.45 2.20 4.86
N VAL A 329 21.57 1.87 3.58
CA VAL A 329 21.89 0.51 3.11
C VAL A 329 23.25 0.08 3.64
N GLY A 330 24.26 0.95 3.66
CA GLY A 330 25.57 0.66 4.22
C GLY A 330 25.50 0.29 5.71
N ASP A 331 24.67 0.98 6.49
CA ASP A 331 24.44 0.64 7.90
C ASP A 331 23.68 -0.68 8.06
N LEU A 332 22.65 -0.90 7.24
CA LEU A 332 21.89 -2.16 7.24
C LEU A 332 22.75 -3.34 6.79
N MET A 333 23.72 -3.16 5.88
CA MET A 333 24.66 -4.21 5.48
C MET A 333 25.54 -4.66 6.64
N LYS A 334 25.94 -3.73 7.52
CA LYS A 334 26.68 -4.07 8.74
C LYS A 334 25.82 -4.83 9.74
N ALA A 335 24.53 -4.49 9.85
CA ALA A 335 23.62 -5.08 10.83
C ALA A 335 23.00 -6.42 10.39
N ALA A 336 22.58 -6.54 9.12
CA ALA A 336 21.74 -7.64 8.61
C ALA A 336 22.33 -8.39 7.41
N GLY A 337 23.47 -7.94 6.87
CA GLY A 337 24.31 -8.58 5.83
C GLY A 337 23.57 -9.49 4.83
N SER A 338 23.50 -10.79 5.17
CA SER A 338 22.90 -11.83 4.33
C SER A 338 21.45 -11.57 3.92
N ALA A 339 20.66 -10.86 4.74
CA ALA A 339 19.26 -10.54 4.44
C ALA A 339 19.09 -9.54 3.28
N LEU A 340 20.14 -8.80 2.93
CA LEU A 340 20.12 -7.82 1.85
C LEU A 340 20.54 -8.43 0.50
N HIS A 341 21.12 -9.63 0.49
CA HIS A 341 21.54 -10.25 -0.77
C HIS A 341 20.37 -10.98 -1.46
N PRO A 342 20.23 -10.84 -2.80
CA PRO A 342 19.14 -11.49 -3.54
C PRO A 342 19.26 -13.02 -3.54
N LYS A 343 20.49 -13.53 -3.51
CA LYS A 343 20.77 -14.95 -3.27
C LYS A 343 21.24 -15.08 -1.83
N LEU A 344 20.67 -16.03 -1.11
CA LEU A 344 21.27 -16.49 0.14
C LEU A 344 22.68 -16.94 -0.20
N THR A 345 23.69 -16.24 0.29
CA THR A 345 25.08 -16.71 0.24
C THR A 345 25.14 -17.99 1.05
N ARG A 346 24.84 -19.13 0.41
CA ARG A 346 25.26 -20.43 0.92
C ARG A 346 26.77 -20.32 1.05
N LYS A 347 27.31 -20.65 2.24
CA LYS A 347 28.73 -20.96 2.37
C LYS A 347 29.05 -21.93 1.21
N SER A 348 30.06 -21.54 0.43
CA SER A 348 30.48 -22.09 -0.86
C SER A 348 30.33 -23.61 -0.98
N GLU A 349 29.58 -24.07 -1.99
CA GLU A 349 29.97 -25.24 -2.79
C GLU A 349 29.52 -24.99 -4.24
N ASN A 350 30.49 -25.06 -5.14
CA ASN A 350 30.46 -24.96 -6.60
C ASN A 350 29.07 -24.98 -7.28
N VAL A 351 28.65 -23.84 -7.84
CA VAL A 351 27.61 -23.81 -8.86
C VAL A 351 28.23 -23.27 -10.15
N THR A 352 28.58 -24.18 -11.05
CA THR A 352 28.89 -23.87 -12.45
C THR A 352 27.60 -23.38 -13.11
N VAL A 353 27.53 -22.09 -13.43
CA VAL A 353 26.43 -21.54 -14.23
C VAL A 353 26.69 -21.89 -15.69
N LEU A 354 26.02 -22.92 -16.20
CA LEU A 354 25.92 -23.14 -17.64
C LEU A 354 25.00 -22.05 -18.21
N ARG A 355 25.59 -21.14 -18.99
CA ARG A 355 24.84 -20.22 -19.85
C ARG A 355 24.52 -20.94 -21.16
N ALA A 356 23.26 -20.93 -21.55
CA ALA A 356 22.85 -21.18 -22.93
C ALA A 356 22.99 -19.89 -23.74
#